data_AF-A0A2M6Z3Y5-F1
#
_entry.id   AF-A0A2M6Z3Y5-F1
#
_cell.length_a   1.000
_cell.length_b   1.000
_cell.length_c   1.000
_cell.angle_alpha   90.00
_cell.angle_beta   90.00
_cell.angle_gamma   90.00
#
_symmetry.space_group_name_H-M   'P 1'
#
loop_
_entity.id
_entity.type
_entity.pdbx_description
1 polymer ?
#
loop_
_entity_poly.entity_id
_entity_poly.type
_entity_poly.pdbx_seq_one_letter_code
_entity_poly.pdbx_strand_id
1 'polypeptide(L)'
;MGRPARTDDCPYCRAELRCCRGCKFYDANLSGQCSEERAEPLPEKEKVNFCDFFVAVEINAPESKEGWVIRSNNLPNVEKAKTALDKLFGNK
;
A
#
# COMPACT_ATOMS: atom_id res chain seq x y z
N MET A 1 -7.64 -8.60 14.16
CA MET A 1 -6.22 -8.38 14.44
C MET A 1 -6.07 -6.97 15.02
N GLY A 2 -5.24 -6.78 16.05
CA GLY A 2 -5.10 -5.49 16.75
C GLY A 2 -4.19 -4.51 16.00
N ARG A 3 -4.20 -3.22 16.39
CA ARG A 3 -3.22 -2.25 15.90
C ARG A 3 -1.80 -2.70 16.29
N PRO A 4 -0.81 -2.64 15.39
CA PRO A 4 0.58 -2.95 15.71
C PRO A 4 1.08 -2.09 16.87
N ALA A 5 1.71 -2.72 17.85
CA ALA A 5 2.45 -2.03 18.91
C ALA A 5 3.68 -1.32 18.31
N ARG A 6 4.31 -0.44 19.10
CA ARG A 6 5.47 0.36 18.65
C ARG A 6 6.68 -0.49 18.28
N THR A 7 6.77 -1.70 18.82
CA THR A 7 7.90 -2.63 18.65
C THR A 7 7.52 -3.87 17.84
N ASP A 8 6.35 -3.86 17.19
CA ASP A 8 5.92 -5.01 16.40
C ASP A 8 6.66 -5.02 15.07
N ASP A 9 7.25 -6.18 14.77
CA ASP A 9 7.93 -6.49 13.52
C ASP A 9 7.14 -7.53 12.73
N CYS A 10 7.30 -7.53 11.42
CA CYS A 10 6.82 -8.61 10.56
C CYS A 10 7.49 -9.94 10.96
N PRO A 11 6.74 -11.02 11.20
CA PRO A 11 7.31 -12.30 11.60
C PRO A 11 8.13 -12.99 10.50
N TYR A 12 7.97 -12.57 9.23
CA TYR A 12 8.64 -13.18 8.09
C TYR A 12 9.92 -12.46 7.68
N CYS A 13 9.87 -11.12 7.60
CA CYS A 13 10.99 -10.31 7.10
C CYS A 13 11.58 -9.36 8.14
N ARG A 14 11.06 -9.34 9.37
CA ARG A 14 11.49 -8.44 10.45
C ARG A 14 11.36 -6.95 10.15
N ALA A 15 10.61 -6.58 9.11
CA ALA A 15 10.30 -5.19 8.81
C ALA A 15 9.43 -4.59 9.92
N GLU A 16 9.73 -3.36 10.29
CA GLU A 16 9.03 -2.62 11.35
C GLU A 16 7.60 -2.28 10.90
N LEU A 17 6.58 -2.71 11.64
CA LEU A 17 5.18 -2.53 11.23
C LEU A 17 4.68 -1.10 11.45
N ARG A 18 5.26 -0.37 12.42
CA ARG A 18 4.94 1.04 12.68
C ARG A 18 5.87 1.97 11.89
N CYS A 19 5.85 1.89 10.56
CA CYS A 19 6.58 2.80 9.67
C CYS A 19 5.62 3.73 8.91
N CYS A 20 6.12 4.76 8.22
CA CYS A 20 5.25 5.67 7.45
C CYS A 20 4.47 4.89 6.39
N ARG A 21 5.12 3.96 5.69
CA ARG A 21 4.45 3.10 4.70
C ARG A 21 3.36 2.20 5.27
N GLY A 22 3.40 1.90 6.57
CA GLY A 22 2.36 1.16 7.28
C GLY A 22 1.18 2.03 7.75
N CYS A 23 1.21 3.34 7.49
CA CYS A 23 0.18 4.29 7.92
C CYS A 23 -0.84 4.54 6.81
N LYS A 24 -2.13 4.66 7.15
CA LYS A 24 -3.21 4.99 6.19
C LYS A 24 -3.07 6.36 5.53
N PHE A 25 -2.30 7.26 6.15
CA PHE A 25 -2.10 8.63 5.65
C PHE A 25 -0.91 8.74 4.69
N TYR A 26 -0.15 7.67 4.48
CA TYR A 26 0.97 7.68 3.55
C TYR A 26 0.48 7.72 2.10
N ASP A 27 1.02 8.65 1.33
CA ASP A 27 0.79 8.76 -0.11
C ASP A 27 2.10 9.13 -0.81
N ALA A 28 2.61 8.24 -1.66
CA ALA A 28 3.88 8.45 -2.35
C ALA A 28 3.88 9.66 -3.32
N ASN A 29 2.71 10.16 -3.71
CA ASN A 29 2.56 11.26 -4.66
C ASN A 29 2.59 12.65 -4.00
N LEU A 30 2.54 12.72 -2.67
CA LEU A 30 2.63 13.99 -1.94
C LEU A 30 4.09 14.35 -1.62
N SER A 31 4.42 15.63 -1.63
CA SER A 31 5.78 16.14 -1.36
C SER A 31 6.36 15.65 -0.02
N GLY A 32 5.55 15.65 1.05
CA GLY A 32 5.93 15.10 2.36
C GLY A 32 5.60 13.60 2.54
N GLN A 33 4.96 13.01 1.54
CA GLN A 33 4.44 11.65 1.51
C GLN A 33 3.47 11.32 2.66
N CYS A 34 2.73 12.33 3.12
CA CYS A 34 1.72 12.23 4.17
C CYS A 34 0.57 13.18 3.83
N SER A 35 -0.66 12.70 3.95
CA SER A 35 -1.89 13.49 3.73
C SER A 35 -2.37 14.23 4.98
N GLU A 36 -1.84 13.90 6.16
CA GLU A 36 -2.06 14.66 7.38
C GLU A 36 -1.08 15.83 7.44
N GLU A 37 -1.57 17.05 7.23
CA GLU A 37 -0.76 18.28 7.16
C GLU A 37 -0.10 18.64 8.49
N ARG A 38 -0.68 18.24 9.62
CA ARG A 38 -0.13 18.52 10.96
C ARG A 38 0.96 17.52 11.38
N ALA A 39 1.14 16.44 10.63
CA ALA A 39 2.15 15.45 10.93
C ALA A 39 3.54 15.96 10.54
N GLU A 40 4.53 15.72 11.40
CA GLU A 40 5.91 16.06 11.10
C GLU A 40 6.46 15.14 9.99
N PRO A 41 7.07 15.69 8.93
CA PRO A 41 7.62 14.88 7.85
C PRO A 41 8.87 14.13 8.30
N LEU A 42 8.83 12.80 8.20
CA LEU A 42 9.96 11.93 8.55
C LEU A 42 10.80 11.59 7.32
N PRO A 43 12.14 11.58 7.38
CA PRO A 43 12.98 11.25 6.22
C PRO A 43 12.90 9.77 5.84
N GLU A 44 12.93 8.88 6.84
CA GLU A 44 12.99 7.44 6.64
C GLU A 44 11.60 6.81 6.73
N LYS A 45 11.00 6.54 5.57
CA LYS A 45 9.57 6.11 5.50
C LYS A 45 9.34 4.64 5.82
N GLU A 46 10.39 3.84 5.78
CA GLU A 46 10.37 2.39 6.03
C GLU A 46 10.80 2.03 7.45
N LYS A 47 11.34 2.99 8.21
CA LYS A 47 11.74 2.79 9.61
C LYS A 47 10.62 3.09 10.59
N VAL A 48 10.76 2.61 11.83
CA VAL A 48 9.89 2.92 12.96
C VAL A 48 9.68 4.43 13.04
N ASN A 49 8.41 4.83 13.14
CA ASN A 49 8.03 6.19 13.46
C ASN A 49 7.34 6.29 14.81
N PHE A 50 7.40 7.50 15.37
CA PHE A 50 6.73 7.87 16.61
C PHE A 50 5.65 8.92 16.38
N CYS A 51 5.10 8.95 15.16
CA CYS A 51 4.05 9.88 14.79
C CYS A 51 2.79 9.62 15.62
N ASP A 52 2.24 10.67 16.23
CA ASP A 52 1.00 10.61 17.02
C ASP A 52 -0.24 10.39 16.13
N PHE A 53 -0.17 10.82 14.88
CA PHE A 53 -1.22 10.63 13.89
C PHE A 53 -1.19 9.24 13.23
N PHE A 54 -0.27 8.35 13.63
CA PHE A 54 -0.17 7.03 13.01
C PHE A 54 -1.46 6.23 13.17
N VAL A 55 -2.00 5.77 12.05
CA VAL A 55 -3.08 4.79 11.99
C VAL A 55 -2.66 3.69 11.04
N ALA A 56 -2.49 2.48 11.58
CA ALA A 56 -2.09 1.33 10.79
C ALA A 56 -3.08 1.07 9.65
N VAL A 57 -2.55 0.71 8.48
CA VAL A 57 -3.38 0.21 7.38
C VAL A 57 -4.08 -1.07 7.80
N GLU A 58 -5.39 -1.13 7.60
CA GLU A 58 -6.14 -2.36 7.77
C GLU A 58 -5.89 -3.23 6.54
N ILE A 59 -5.09 -4.29 6.73
CA ILE A 59 -5.03 -5.37 5.76
C ILE A 59 -6.29 -6.20 5.99
N ASN A 60 -7.40 -5.80 5.36
CA ASN A 60 -8.54 -6.66 5.22
C ASN A 60 -8.13 -7.81 4.30
N ALA A 61 -7.55 -8.86 4.90
CA ALA A 61 -7.45 -10.14 4.22
C ALA A 61 -8.90 -10.47 3.79
N PRO A 62 -9.15 -10.70 2.49
CA PRO A 62 -10.49 -11.11 2.10
C PRO A 62 -10.85 -12.35 2.92
N GLU A 63 -12.06 -12.35 3.47
CA GLU A 63 -12.53 -13.47 4.30
C GLU A 63 -12.53 -14.79 3.52
N SER A 64 -12.55 -14.72 2.19
CA SER A 64 -12.36 -15.85 1.29
C SER A 64 -10.88 -16.09 0.98
N LYS A 65 -10.51 -17.36 0.76
CA LYS A 65 -9.18 -17.79 0.28
C LYS A 65 -8.77 -17.21 -1.10
N GLU A 66 -9.53 -16.27 -1.64
CA GLU A 66 -9.28 -15.50 -2.86
C GLU A 66 -8.49 -14.21 -2.54
N GLY A 67 -7.53 -14.34 -1.62
CA GLY A 67 -6.53 -13.33 -1.24
C GLY A 67 -5.81 -12.72 -2.43
N TRP A 68 -5.92 -11.40 -2.58
CA TRP A 68 -5.26 -10.59 -3.62
C TRP A 68 -5.34 -11.22 -5.01
N VAL A 69 -6.56 -11.48 -5.49
CA VAL A 69 -6.76 -11.57 -6.94
C VAL A 69 -6.42 -10.17 -7.48
N ILE A 70 -5.21 -9.99 -8.01
CA ILE A 70 -4.95 -8.94 -9.01
C ILE A 70 -6.15 -9.04 -9.95
N ARG A 71 -7.01 -8.01 -10.01
CA ARG A 71 -8.25 -8.02 -10.81
C ARG A 71 -7.94 -8.00 -12.31
N SER A 72 -7.08 -8.88 -12.79
CA SER A 72 -6.82 -9.08 -14.22
C SER A 72 -8.07 -9.60 -14.95
N ASN A 73 -9.01 -10.22 -14.23
CA ASN A 73 -10.13 -10.93 -14.87
C ASN A 73 -11.51 -10.27 -14.68
N ASN A 74 -11.61 -9.12 -13.99
CA ASN A 74 -12.89 -8.42 -13.80
C ASN A 74 -12.75 -6.89 -13.91
N LEU A 75 -11.84 -6.40 -14.76
CA LEU A 75 -11.92 -5.03 -15.26
C LEU A 75 -13.02 -4.98 -16.34
N PRO A 76 -13.99 -4.06 -16.28
CA PRO A 76 -15.09 -3.96 -17.24
C PRO A 76 -14.67 -3.51 -18.67
N ASN A 77 -13.43 -3.80 -19.09
CA ASN A 77 -12.90 -3.44 -20.41
C ASN A 77 -11.64 -4.23 -20.80
N VAL A 78 -11.46 -5.47 -20.33
CA VAL A 78 -10.29 -6.29 -20.70
C VAL A 78 -10.09 -6.36 -22.23
N GLU A 79 -11.17 -6.44 -23.01
CA GLU A 79 -11.09 -6.45 -24.48
C GLU A 79 -10.59 -5.13 -25.09
N LYS A 80 -11.03 -3.98 -24.56
CA LYS A 80 -10.54 -2.67 -25.01
C LYS A 80 -9.07 -2.48 -24.64
N ALA A 81 -8.68 -2.93 -23.46
CA ALA A 81 -7.28 -2.89 -23.02
C ALA A 81 -6.38 -3.77 -23.90
N LYS A 82 -6.81 -4.99 -24.24
CA LYS A 82 -6.10 -5.89 -25.17
C LYS A 82 -5.97 -5.27 -26.56
N THR A 83 -7.07 -4.78 -27.13
CA THR A 83 -7.07 -4.14 -28.46
C THR A 83 -6.16 -2.92 -28.49
N ALA A 84 -6.14 -2.11 -27.43
CA ALA A 84 -5.25 -0.96 -27.34
C ALA A 84 -3.78 -1.38 -27.25
N LEU A 85 -3.47 -2.45 -26.51
CA LEU A 85 -2.13 -3.00 -26.39
C LEU A 85 -1.63 -3.55 -27.74
N ASP A 86 -2.45 -4.33 -28.45
CA ASP A 86 -2.12 -4.89 -29.76
C ASP A 86 -1.88 -3.78 -30.80
N LYS A 87 -2.61 -2.67 -30.75
CA LYS A 87 -2.36 -1.51 -31.63
C LYS A 87 -1.03 -0.82 -31.37
N LEU A 88 -0.56 -0.84 -30.13
CA LEU A 88 0.69 -0.19 -29.73
C LEU A 88 1.92 -1.07 -30.00
N PHE A 89 1.78 -2.39 -29.88
CA PHE A 89 2.91 -3.32 -29.87
C PHE A 89 2.79 -4.50 -30.86
N GLY A 90 1.68 -4.63 -31.56
CA GLY A 90 1.43 -5.67 -32.56
C GLY A 90 2.11 -5.35 -33.89
N ASN A 91 3.42 -5.54 -33.94
CA ASN A 91 4.17 -5.76 -35.18
C ASN A 91 5.53 -6.41 -34.88
N LYS A 92 5.60 -7.73 -35.08
CA LYS A 92 6.71 -8.41 -35.76
C LYS A 92 6.12 -9.42 -36.73
#